data_AF-A0A1L7AG32-F1
#
_entry.id   AF-A0A1L7AG32-F1
#
_cell.length_a   1.000
_cell.length_b   1.000
_cell.length_c   1.000
_cell.angle_alpha   90.00
_cell.angle_beta   90.00
_cell.angle_gamma   90.00
#
_symmetry.space_group_name_H-M   'P 1'
#
loop_
_entity.id
_entity.type
_entity.pdbx_description
1 polymer ?
#
loop_
_entity_poly.entity_id
_entity_poly.type
_entity_poly.pdbx_seq_one_letter_code
_entity_poly.pdbx_strand_id
1 'polypeptide(L)'
;MSDLFSPEGGYAVRIRDLSGGNGAEPVETIRGFESLAHANAFARRYVRDSVERCRAPGMTGEEVLAAWFAFGEDADVTGAGGEGWTSGAEVKGFAATRAADAEERNWRVLDPRRLDGDEEGEDEA
;
A
#
# COMPACT_ATOMS: atom_id res chain seq x y z
N MET A 1 12.97 5.79 18.79
CA MET A 1 14.38 5.39 18.76
C MET A 1 14.77 5.34 17.28
N SER A 2 15.67 6.20 16.79
CA SER A 2 16.05 6.19 15.37
C SER A 2 16.90 4.97 15.10
N ASP A 3 16.36 4.02 14.33
CA ASP A 3 17.12 2.87 13.87
C ASP A 3 18.25 3.35 12.96
N LEU A 4 19.47 2.83 13.14
CA LEU A 4 20.71 3.34 12.53
C LEU A 4 20.68 3.29 10.98
N PHE A 5 19.71 2.56 10.43
CA PHE A 5 19.52 2.33 8.99
C PHE A 5 18.32 3.07 8.40
N SER A 6 17.55 3.82 9.19
CA SER A 6 16.39 4.57 8.70
C SER A 6 16.77 6.02 8.35
N PRO A 7 16.29 6.55 7.21
CA PRO A 7 16.52 7.94 6.82
C PRO A 7 15.93 8.91 7.85
N GLU A 8 16.44 10.15 7.91
CA GLU A 8 15.82 11.21 8.70
C GLU A 8 14.35 11.41 8.26
N GLY A 9 13.41 11.14 9.17
CA GLY A 9 11.97 11.16 8.89
C GLY A 9 11.33 9.80 8.56
N GLY A 10 12.13 8.73 8.48
CA GLY A 10 11.68 7.34 8.29
C GLY A 10 11.12 7.03 6.90
N TYR A 11 10.63 5.80 6.73
CA TYR A 11 9.88 5.40 5.53
C TYR A 11 8.40 5.74 5.68
N ALA A 12 7.77 6.13 4.57
CA ALA A 12 6.34 6.43 4.53
C ALA A 12 5.72 5.93 3.22
N VAL A 13 4.47 5.49 3.30
CA VAL A 13 3.67 5.09 2.14
C VAL A 13 2.62 6.16 1.90
N ARG A 14 2.58 6.72 0.69
CA ARG A 14 1.56 7.67 0.27
C ARG A 14 0.50 6.93 -0.53
N ILE A 15 -0.76 7.09 -0.14
CA ILE A 15 -1.91 6.55 -0.87
C ILE A 15 -2.46 7.66 -1.76
N ARG A 16 -2.63 7.37 -3.05
CA ARG A 16 -3.20 8.32 -4.03
C ARG A 16 -4.48 7.77 -4.61
N ASP A 17 -5.51 8.60 -4.61
CA ASP A 17 -6.73 8.36 -5.37
C ASP A 17 -6.43 8.55 -6.87
N LEU A 18 -6.82 7.57 -7.68
CA LEU A 18 -6.63 7.62 -9.14
C LEU A 18 -7.82 8.27 -9.87
N SER A 19 -8.97 8.42 -9.21
CA SER A 19 -10.18 8.98 -9.82
C SER A 19 -10.05 10.48 -10.16
N GLY A 20 -9.00 11.13 -9.64
CA GLY A 20 -8.74 12.56 -9.82
C GLY A 20 -9.50 13.45 -8.84
N GLY A 21 -10.29 12.87 -7.92
CA GLY A 21 -11.03 13.61 -6.90
C GLY A 21 -10.13 14.36 -5.92
N ASN A 22 -8.93 13.82 -5.66
CA ASN A 22 -7.95 14.42 -4.75
C ASN A 22 -6.81 15.20 -5.45
N GLY A 23 -6.89 15.39 -6.77
CA GLY A 23 -5.86 16.06 -7.55
C GLY A 23 -4.50 15.36 -7.45
N ALA A 24 -3.44 16.12 -7.14
CA ALA A 24 -2.08 15.60 -6.99
C ALA A 24 -1.72 15.22 -5.54
N GLU A 25 -2.58 15.56 -4.57
CA GLU A 25 -2.31 15.32 -3.16
C GLU A 25 -2.60 13.86 -2.80
N PRO A 26 -1.79 13.23 -1.94
CA PRO A 26 -2.12 11.92 -1.41
C PRO A 26 -3.38 12.01 -0.53
N VAL A 27 -4.22 10.97 -0.58
CA VAL A 27 -5.36 10.80 0.32
C VAL A 27 -4.87 10.57 1.74
N GLU A 28 -3.78 9.81 1.88
CA GLU A 28 -3.16 9.53 3.17
C GLU A 28 -1.64 9.39 3.02
N THR A 29 -0.89 9.80 4.04
CA THR A 29 0.53 9.46 4.20
C THR A 29 0.72 8.66 5.48
N ILE A 30 0.96 7.36 5.34
CA ILE A 30 1.19 6.43 6.44
C ILE A 30 2.69 6.44 6.76
N ARG A 31 3.03 6.63 8.04
CA ARG A 31 4.40 6.66 8.56
C ARG A 31 4.57 5.52 9.58
N GLY A 32 5.78 5.38 10.15
CA GLY A 32 6.05 4.39 11.21
C GLY A 32 6.51 3.03 10.70
N PHE A 33 6.86 2.92 9.41
CA PHE A 33 7.43 1.67 8.88
C PHE A 33 8.85 1.44 9.41
N GLU A 34 9.11 0.25 9.92
CA GLU A 34 10.39 -0.13 10.54
C GLU A 34 11.53 -0.25 9.51
N SER A 35 11.19 -0.55 8.25
CA SER A 35 12.17 -0.73 7.19
C SER A 35 11.58 -0.45 5.79
N LEU A 36 12.46 -0.28 4.80
CA LEU A 36 12.06 -0.21 3.40
C LEU A 36 11.31 -1.47 2.94
N ALA A 37 11.76 -2.65 3.40
CA ALA A 37 11.11 -3.91 3.05
C ALA A 37 9.67 -3.97 3.59
N HIS A 38 9.45 -3.48 4.81
CA HIS A 38 8.12 -3.37 5.41
C HIS A 38 7.22 -2.41 4.62
N ALA A 39 7.71 -1.20 4.31
CA ALA A 39 6.96 -0.22 3.52
C ALA A 39 6.64 -0.73 2.10
N ASN A 40 7.60 -1.38 1.43
CA ASN A 40 7.41 -1.97 0.11
C ASN A 40 6.38 -3.11 0.13
N ALA A 41 6.45 -3.99 1.13
CA ALA A 41 5.49 -5.08 1.29
C ALA A 41 4.07 -4.55 1.56
N PHE A 42 3.93 -3.52 2.39
CA PHE A 42 2.66 -2.83 2.63
C PHE A 42 2.11 -2.23 1.33
N ALA A 43 2.89 -1.40 0.63
CA ALA A 43 2.45 -0.72 -0.59
C ALA A 43 2.01 -1.71 -1.68
N ARG A 44 2.80 -2.77 -1.88
CA ARG A 44 2.48 -3.82 -2.84
C ARG A 44 1.15 -4.53 -2.53
N ARG A 45 0.94 -4.95 -1.28
CA ARG A 45 -0.31 -5.61 -0.86
C ARG A 45 -1.50 -4.65 -0.89
N TYR A 46 -1.28 -3.38 -0.59
CA TYR A 46 -2.31 -2.33 -0.68
C TYR A 46 -2.82 -2.19 -2.11
N VAL A 47 -1.91 -2.00 -3.07
CA VAL A 47 -2.28 -1.88 -4.50
C VAL A 47 -2.92 -3.17 -5.01
N ARG A 48 -2.41 -4.35 -4.60
CA ARG A 48 -3.04 -5.64 -4.93
C ARG A 48 -4.48 -5.70 -4.44
N ASP A 49 -4.77 -5.30 -3.20
CA ASP A 49 -6.13 -5.26 -2.69
C ASP A 49 -7.01 -4.24 -3.42
N SER A 50 -6.47 -3.04 -3.72
CA SER A 50 -7.16 -2.00 -4.47
C SER A 50 -7.58 -2.47 -5.87
N VAL A 51 -6.66 -3.08 -6.63
CA VAL A 51 -6.94 -3.68 -7.94
C VAL A 51 -8.02 -4.76 -7.84
N GLU A 52 -7.95 -5.64 -6.83
CA GLU A 52 -8.95 -6.71 -6.67
C GLU A 52 -10.34 -6.19 -6.29
N ARG A 53 -10.44 -5.05 -5.59
CA ARG A 53 -11.74 -4.39 -5.32
C ARG A 53 -12.39 -3.82 -6.59
N CYS A 54 -11.60 -3.44 -7.58
CA CYS A 54 -12.09 -2.97 -8.88
C CYS A 54 -12.51 -4.10 -9.83
N ARG A 55 -12.27 -5.37 -9.47
CA ARG A 55 -12.54 -6.52 -10.34
C ARG A 55 -13.97 -7.04 -10.21
N ALA A 56 -14.75 -6.95 -11.29
CA ALA A 56 -16.04 -7.61 -11.41
C ALA A 56 -15.96 -8.97 -12.13
N PRO A 57 -16.93 -9.89 -11.94
CA PRO A 57 -17.02 -11.12 -12.73
C PRO A 57 -17.08 -10.83 -14.24
N GLY A 58 -16.31 -11.59 -15.03
CA GLY A 58 -16.30 -11.47 -16.49
C GLY A 58 -15.36 -10.41 -17.07
N MET A 59 -14.78 -9.51 -16.25
CA MET A 59 -13.83 -8.52 -16.74
C MET A 59 -12.51 -9.15 -17.19
N THR A 60 -11.97 -8.63 -18.30
CA THR A 60 -10.60 -8.83 -18.76
C THR A 60 -9.60 -8.05 -17.89
N GLY A 61 -8.31 -8.37 -18.00
CA GLY A 61 -7.27 -7.63 -17.27
C GLY A 61 -7.20 -6.15 -17.64
N GLU A 62 -7.49 -5.81 -18.91
CA GLU A 62 -7.53 -4.41 -19.35
C GLU A 62 -8.71 -3.66 -18.73
N GLU A 63 -9.90 -4.26 -18.68
CA GLU A 63 -11.08 -3.67 -18.04
C GLU A 63 -10.87 -3.48 -16.54
N VAL A 64 -10.21 -4.43 -15.87
CA VAL A 64 -9.85 -4.30 -14.45
C VAL A 64 -8.87 -3.16 -14.24
N LEU A 65 -7.85 -3.05 -15.10
CA LEU A 65 -6.87 -1.97 -15.00
C LEU A 65 -7.52 -0.61 -15.26
N ALA A 66 -8.41 -0.51 -16.25
CA ALA A 66 -9.17 0.70 -16.53
C ALA A 66 -10.09 1.08 -15.35
N ALA A 67 -10.77 0.10 -14.74
CA ALA A 67 -11.58 0.33 -13.55
C ALA A 67 -10.73 0.78 -12.35
N TRP A 68 -9.53 0.21 -12.17
CA TRP A 68 -8.61 0.64 -11.13
C TRP A 68 -8.07 2.06 -11.37
N PHE A 69 -7.77 2.45 -12.61
CA PHE A 69 -7.45 3.85 -12.90
C PHE A 69 -8.63 4.81 -12.65
N ALA A 70 -9.86 4.37 -12.80
CA ALA A 70 -11.04 5.21 -12.61
C ALA A 70 -11.50 5.33 -11.15
N PHE A 71 -11.29 4.29 -10.33
CA PHE A 71 -11.89 4.18 -8.99
C PHE A 71 -10.95 3.64 -7.91
N GLY A 72 -9.76 3.22 -8.31
CA GLY A 72 -8.78 2.61 -7.43
C GLY A 72 -7.86 3.63 -6.76
N GLU A 73 -6.96 3.06 -5.97
CA GLU A 73 -5.95 3.79 -5.24
C GLU A 73 -4.59 3.17 -5.53
N ASP A 74 -3.59 4.02 -5.71
CA ASP A 74 -2.19 3.64 -5.86
C ASP A 74 -1.40 3.94 -4.57
N ALA A 75 -0.24 3.30 -4.44
CA ALA A 75 0.66 3.52 -3.32
C ALA A 75 2.11 3.67 -3.78
N ASP A 76 2.81 4.67 -3.25
CA ASP A 76 4.26 4.87 -3.44
C ASP A 76 4.98 4.98 -2.10
N VAL A 77 6.19 4.40 -2.07
CA VAL A 77 7.07 4.47 -0.92
C VAL A 77 8.00 5.69 -1.04
N THR A 78 8.03 6.49 0.03
CA THR A 78 8.88 7.68 0.17
C THR A 78 9.88 7.50 1.31
N GLY A 79 10.94 8.32 1.31
CA GLY A 79 12.10 8.15 2.21
C GLY A 79 13.15 7.16 1.68
N ALA A 80 12.87 6.47 0.58
CA ALA A 80 13.72 5.40 0.04
C ALA A 80 14.77 5.84 -1.01
N GLY A 81 15.02 7.14 -1.18
CA GLY A 81 16.01 7.62 -2.17
C GLY A 81 15.73 7.20 -3.63
N GLY A 82 14.50 6.81 -3.97
CA GLY A 82 14.12 6.29 -5.29
C GLY A 82 14.06 4.76 -5.39
N GLU A 83 14.45 4.03 -4.35
CA GLU A 83 14.38 2.55 -4.29
C GLU A 83 13.03 2.03 -3.76
N GLY A 84 12.09 2.94 -3.52
CA GLY A 84 10.74 2.64 -3.09
C GLY A 84 9.98 1.85 -4.14
N TRP A 85 9.20 0.86 -3.69
CA TRP A 85 8.31 0.14 -4.59
C TRP A 85 7.29 1.08 -5.22
N THR A 86 6.98 0.83 -6.50
CA THR A 86 5.91 1.48 -7.24
C THR A 86 5.08 0.44 -7.99
N SER A 87 3.80 0.73 -8.20
CA SER A 87 2.87 -0.18 -8.89
C SER A 87 3.22 -0.45 -10.35
N GLY A 88 3.97 0.44 -11.01
CA GLY A 88 4.19 0.43 -12.45
C GLY A 88 4.73 -0.89 -13.03
N ALA A 89 5.54 -1.63 -12.27
CA ALA A 89 6.10 -2.90 -12.72
C ALA A 89 5.13 -4.08 -12.61
N GLU A 90 4.17 -4.05 -11.68
CA GLU A 90 3.36 -5.22 -11.30
C GLU A 90 1.87 -5.07 -11.63
N VAL A 91 1.36 -3.84 -11.73
CA VAL A 91 -0.09 -3.58 -11.77
C VAL A 91 -0.78 -4.24 -12.96
N LYS A 92 -0.10 -4.36 -14.11
CA LYS A 92 -0.62 -5.10 -15.27
C LYS A 92 -0.78 -6.60 -14.96
N GLY A 93 0.17 -7.18 -14.23
CA GLY A 93 0.09 -8.58 -13.77
C GLY A 93 -1.02 -8.78 -12.75
N PHE A 94 -1.18 -7.82 -11.82
CA PHE A 94 -2.30 -7.84 -10.87
C PHE A 94 -3.63 -7.76 -11.58
N ALA A 95 -3.79 -6.88 -12.57
CA ALA A 95 -5.04 -6.79 -13.31
C ALA A 95 -5.31 -8.06 -14.14
N ALA A 96 -4.29 -8.67 -14.74
CA ALA A 96 -4.41 -9.88 -15.55
C ALA A 96 -4.79 -11.15 -14.76
N THR A 97 -4.41 -11.24 -13.49
CA THR A 97 -4.61 -12.46 -12.68
C THR A 97 -5.25 -12.15 -11.34
N ARG A 98 -6.24 -12.93 -10.93
CA ARG A 98 -6.83 -12.81 -9.58
C ARG A 98 -5.76 -13.12 -8.52
N ALA A 99 -5.91 -12.53 -7.33
CA ALA A 99 -5.17 -12.95 -6.15
C ALA A 99 -5.35 -14.46 -5.92
N ALA A 100 -4.24 -15.18 -5.73
CA ALA A 100 -4.31 -16.62 -5.50
C ALA A 100 -4.92 -16.93 -4.12
N ASP A 101 -4.65 -16.07 -3.14
CA ASP A 101 -5.18 -16.15 -1.79
C ASP A 101 -5.42 -14.76 -1.16
N ALA A 102 -5.93 -14.76 0.07
CA ALA A 102 -6.22 -13.55 0.83
C ALA A 102 -4.95 -12.84 1.34
N GLU A 103 -3.83 -13.55 1.52
CA GLU A 103 -2.60 -13.00 2.07
C GLU A 103 -1.93 -12.02 1.09
N GLU A 104 -2.05 -12.26 -0.22
CA GLU A 104 -1.61 -11.30 -1.25
C GLU A 104 -2.24 -9.90 -1.10
N ARG A 105 -3.44 -9.84 -0.51
CA ARG A 105 -4.21 -8.60 -0.31
C ARG A 105 -4.17 -8.11 1.13
N ASN A 106 -3.58 -8.90 2.03
CA ASN A 106 -3.60 -8.63 3.45
C ASN A 106 -2.52 -7.59 3.80
N TRP A 107 -2.78 -6.33 3.46
CA TRP A 107 -1.91 -5.21 3.83
C TRP A 107 -2.10 -4.80 5.30
N ARG A 108 -3.24 -5.12 5.91
CA ARG A 108 -3.56 -4.74 7.30
C ARG A 108 -2.61 -5.37 8.31
N VAL A 109 -2.09 -6.58 8.06
CA VAL A 109 -1.08 -7.18 8.95
C VAL A 109 0.28 -6.49 8.88
N LEU A 110 0.49 -5.62 7.88
CA LEU A 110 1.71 -4.82 7.71
C LEU A 110 1.47 -3.35 8.07
N ASP A 111 0.31 -3.00 8.63
CA ASP A 111 -0.04 -1.61 8.91
C ASP A 111 0.63 -1.15 10.21
N PRO A 112 1.62 -0.23 10.17
CA PRO A 112 2.34 0.21 11.36
C PRO A 112 1.43 0.87 12.40
N ARG A 113 0.29 1.44 11.97
CA ARG A 113 -0.71 2.05 12.86
C ARG A 113 -1.37 1.05 13.80
N ARG A 114 -1.26 -0.25 13.52
CA ARG A 114 -1.76 -1.31 14.42
C ARG A 114 -0.74 -1.63 15.52
N LEU A 115 0.55 -1.53 15.22
CA LEU A 115 1.63 -1.85 16.14
C LEU A 115 1.75 -0.79 17.24
N ASP A 116 1.50 0.48 16.88
CA ASP A 116 1.47 1.60 17.84
C ASP A 116 0.28 1.53 18.82
N GLY A 117 -0.71 0.65 18.60
CA GLY A 117 -1.92 0.53 19.41
C GLY A 117 -1.93 -0.60 20.44
N ASP A 118 -0.89 -1.45 20.47
CA ASP A 118 -0.80 -2.61 21.38
C ASP A 118 0.06 -2.32 22.64
N GLU A 119 0.57 -1.10 22.84
CA GLU A 119 1.40 -0.71 24.00
C GLU A 119 0.63 -0.08 25.20
N GLU A 120 -0.70 0.05 25.16
CA GLU A 120 -1.50 0.66 26.25
C GLU A 120 -2.37 -0.37 27.03
N GLY A 121 -1.79 -1.51 27.45
CA GLY A 121 -2.57 -2.62 28.01
C GLY A 121 -2.01 -3.37 29.23
N GLU A 122 -0.94 -2.91 29.87
CA GLU A 122 -0.43 -3.53 31.11
C GLU A 122 -0.23 -2.48 32.20
N ASP A 123 -1.31 -2.18 32.94
CA ASP A 123 -1.22 -1.73 34.33
C ASP A 123 -2.51 -2.17 35.05
N GLU A 124 -2.56 -3.47 35.38
CA GLU A 124 -3.35 -3.94 36.53
C GLU A 124 -2.47 -3.83 37.78
N ALA A 125 -2.81 -2.90 38.69
CA ALA A 125 -2.41 -2.93 40.09
C ALA A 125 -3.48 -2.29 40.98
#